data_AF-A0A4S8KTM0-F1
#
_entry.id   AF-A0A4S8KTM0-F1
#
_cell.length_a   1.000
_cell.length_b   1.000
_cell.length_c   1.000
_cell.angle_alpha   90.00
_cell.angle_beta   90.00
_cell.angle_gamma   90.00
#
_symmetry.space_group_name_H-M   'P 1'
#
loop_
_entity.id
_entity.type
_entity.pdbx_description
1 polymer ?
#
loop_
_entity_poly.entity_id
_entity_poly.type
_entity_poly.pdbx_seq_one_letter_code
_entity_poly.pdbx_strand_id
1 'polypeptide(L)'
;MSDSDEEELSPTPPPSFEVQVRLTTYQSVTKKSRKGTKRELKKDPKVKSKDFEYKFASTSENYVQFLNEILQLFGFCVKAIAAKIFPMTVQVPPTTKSQATDIFCHSKSQATNIESLAEYKKLASKIVEKAPLKPIIVSVDQQEIQKVKLPKATNNGHDTDGSQGRHDGPGALDDS
;
A
#
# COMPACT_ATOMS: atom_id res chain seq x y z
N MET A 1 -34.66 4.12 -49.55
CA MET A 1 -34.80 4.87 -48.28
C MET A 1 -34.05 4.07 -47.25
N SER A 2 -33.04 4.68 -46.66
CA SER A 2 -32.10 4.07 -45.74
C SER A 2 -32.68 4.09 -44.33
N ASP A 3 -32.84 2.93 -43.71
CA ASP A 3 -32.99 2.84 -42.25
C ASP A 3 -31.62 2.41 -41.72
N SER A 4 -30.91 3.39 -41.16
CA SER A 4 -29.70 3.16 -40.38
C SER A 4 -30.15 3.00 -38.94
N ASP A 5 -30.16 1.76 -38.44
CA ASP A 5 -30.26 1.46 -37.01
C ASP A 5 -29.05 2.12 -36.30
N GLU A 6 -29.32 3.19 -35.56
CA GLU A 6 -28.42 3.73 -34.56
C GLU A 6 -28.40 2.75 -33.37
N GLU A 7 -27.43 1.82 -33.37
CA GLU A 7 -27.11 1.03 -32.18
C GLU A 7 -26.63 2.00 -31.08
N GLU A 8 -27.54 2.30 -30.16
CA GLU A 8 -27.28 2.98 -28.90
C GLU A 8 -26.34 2.10 -28.04
N LEU A 9 -25.03 2.28 -28.24
CA LEU A 9 -23.98 1.69 -27.40
C LEU A 9 -24.10 2.26 -25.99
N SER A 10 -24.92 1.61 -25.17
CA SER A 10 -24.95 1.81 -23.73
C SER A 10 -23.51 1.77 -23.16
N PRO A 11 -23.11 2.73 -22.30
CA PRO A 11 -21.75 2.81 -21.82
C PRO A 11 -21.45 1.57 -20.96
N THR A 12 -20.67 0.64 -21.52
CA THR A 12 -20.15 -0.51 -20.77
C THR A 12 -19.50 0.00 -19.48
N PRO A 13 -19.93 -0.49 -18.30
CA PRO A 13 -19.33 -0.07 -17.05
C PRO A 13 -17.83 -0.37 -17.06
N PRO A 14 -16.99 0.47 -16.42
CA PRO A 14 -15.55 0.27 -16.45
C PRO A 14 -15.20 -1.12 -15.91
N PRO A 15 -14.30 -1.86 -16.60
CA PRO A 15 -13.93 -3.20 -16.19
C PRO A 15 -13.32 -3.17 -14.79
N SER A 16 -13.76 -4.10 -13.94
CA SER A 16 -13.18 -4.33 -12.62
C SER A 16 -12.16 -5.46 -12.75
N PHE A 17 -11.06 -5.35 -12.01
CA PHE A 17 -9.94 -6.28 -12.09
C PHE A 17 -9.69 -6.89 -10.71
N GLU A 18 -9.42 -8.19 -10.69
CA GLU A 18 -9.01 -8.85 -9.46
C GLU A 18 -7.58 -8.45 -9.09
N VAL A 19 -7.39 -8.01 -7.85
CA VAL A 19 -6.10 -7.56 -7.30
C VAL A 19 -5.76 -8.40 -6.09
N GLN A 20 -4.62 -9.09 -6.16
CA GLN A 20 -4.02 -9.81 -5.03
C GLN A 20 -2.95 -8.96 -4.38
N VAL A 21 -3.19 -8.51 -3.15
CA VAL A 21 -2.20 -7.76 -2.37
C VAL A 21 -1.43 -8.69 -1.44
N ARG A 22 -0.11 -8.56 -1.46
CA ARG A 22 0.86 -9.31 -0.66
C ARG A 22 1.59 -8.34 0.27
N LEU A 23 1.27 -8.41 1.56
CA LEU A 23 1.88 -7.61 2.59
C LEU A 23 3.04 -8.36 3.26
N THR A 24 4.23 -7.77 3.22
CA THR A 24 5.38 -8.20 4.03
C THR A 24 5.28 -7.56 5.41
N THR A 25 5.20 -8.41 6.45
CA THR A 25 5.15 -7.96 7.85
C THR A 25 6.45 -8.27 8.58
N TYR A 26 6.63 -7.64 9.75
CA TYR A 26 7.80 -7.80 10.59
C TYR A 26 7.38 -8.01 12.03
N GLN A 27 8.11 -8.88 12.72
CA GLN A 27 7.98 -9.11 14.16
C GLN A 27 9.19 -8.56 14.89
N SER A 28 8.95 -7.94 16.06
CA SER A 28 10.03 -7.52 16.94
C SER A 28 10.58 -8.72 17.68
N VAL A 29 11.83 -9.07 17.40
CA VAL A 29 12.55 -10.13 18.09
C VAL A 29 13.57 -9.52 19.04
N THR A 30 13.66 -10.09 20.23
CA THR A 30 14.61 -9.66 21.24
C THR A 30 15.87 -10.51 21.13
N LYS A 31 17.01 -9.88 20.86
CA LYS A 31 18.30 -10.57 20.73
C LYS A 31 19.21 -10.18 21.88
N LYS A 32 19.68 -11.19 22.62
CA LYS A 32 20.72 -10.98 23.65
C LYS A 32 22.07 -10.78 22.97
N SER A 33 22.78 -9.72 23.37
CA SER A 33 24.13 -9.39 22.94
C SER A 33 25.02 -9.18 24.17
N ARG A 34 26.36 -9.27 24.01
CA ARG A 34 27.33 -8.97 25.07
C ARG A 34 27.18 -7.56 25.65
N LYS A 35 26.59 -6.61 24.91
CA LYS A 35 26.30 -5.24 25.36
C LYS A 35 24.87 -5.03 25.88
N GLY A 36 24.10 -6.11 26.10
CA GLY A 36 22.73 -6.06 26.59
C GLY A 36 21.70 -6.55 25.58
N THR A 37 20.42 -6.30 25.87
CA THR A 37 19.29 -6.78 25.10
C THR A 37 18.91 -5.76 24.01
N LYS A 38 19.00 -6.15 22.73
CA LYS A 38 18.58 -5.31 21.59
C LYS A 38 17.30 -5.85 20.96
N ARG A 39 16.35 -4.96 20.65
CA ARG A 39 15.20 -5.30 19.80
C ARG A 39 15.61 -5.16 18.33
N GLU A 40 15.33 -6.20 17.55
CA GLU A 40 15.57 -6.27 16.11
C GLU A 40 14.24 -6.58 15.41
N LEU A 41 14.01 -6.01 14.23
CA LEU A 41 12.83 -6.32 13.41
C LEU A 41 13.20 -7.42 12.43
N LYS A 42 12.57 -8.58 12.55
CA LYS A 42 12.77 -9.71 11.64
C LYS A 42 11.56 -9.83 10.72
N LYS A 43 11.80 -10.01 9.41
CA LYS A 43 10.75 -10.29 8.43
C LYS A 43 9.98 -11.54 8.85
N ASP A 44 8.65 -11.46 8.77
CA ASP A 44 7.81 -12.64 8.97
C ASP A 44 7.94 -13.59 7.78
N PRO A 45 8.05 -14.91 8.01
CA PRO A 45 8.15 -15.89 6.93
C PRO A 45 6.83 -16.07 6.17
N LYS A 46 5.70 -15.68 6.79
CA LYS A 46 4.36 -15.80 6.21
C LYS A 46 3.90 -14.45 5.66
N VAL A 47 3.90 -14.32 4.34
CA VAL A 47 3.31 -13.16 3.65
C VAL A 47 1.80 -13.18 3.86
N LYS A 48 1.23 -12.05 4.25
CA LYS A 48 -0.23 -11.90 4.35
C LYS A 48 -0.77 -11.52 2.98
N SER A 49 -1.64 -12.34 2.42
CA SER A 49 -2.27 -12.09 1.12
C SER A 49 -3.75 -11.88 1.27
N LYS A 50 -4.29 -10.90 0.54
CA LYS A 50 -5.72 -10.62 0.45
C LYS A 50 -6.06 -10.18 -0.96
N ASP A 51 -7.22 -10.60 -1.43
CA ASP A 51 -7.70 -10.31 -2.78
C ASP A 51 -8.90 -9.37 -2.70
N PHE A 52 -9.02 -8.46 -3.66
CA PHE A 52 -10.17 -7.57 -3.81
C PHE A 52 -10.33 -7.15 -5.28
N GLU A 53 -11.54 -6.74 -5.66
CA GLU A 53 -11.78 -6.19 -6.99
C GLU A 53 -11.54 -4.68 -7.00
N TYR A 54 -10.88 -4.18 -8.05
CA TYR A 54 -10.59 -2.77 -8.19
C TYR A 54 -10.81 -2.26 -9.62
N LYS A 55 -11.34 -1.04 -9.73
CA LYS A 55 -11.53 -0.33 -11.00
C LYS A 55 -10.40 0.65 -11.20
N PHE A 56 -9.46 0.31 -12.08
CA PHE A 56 -8.33 1.18 -12.40
C PHE A 56 -8.75 2.33 -13.31
N ALA A 57 -8.31 3.54 -12.98
CA ALA A 57 -8.46 4.73 -13.79
C ALA A 57 -7.19 5.59 -13.68
N SER A 58 -6.80 6.24 -14.78
CA SER A 58 -5.57 7.06 -14.84
C SER A 58 -5.73 8.44 -14.21
N THR A 59 -6.39 8.52 -13.05
CA THR A 59 -6.65 9.75 -12.29
C THR A 59 -5.90 9.74 -10.96
N SER A 60 -5.71 10.94 -10.39
CA SER A 60 -5.11 11.10 -9.05
C SER A 60 -6.03 10.61 -7.94
N GLU A 61 -7.35 10.82 -8.03
CA GLU A 61 -8.26 10.32 -6.99
C GLU A 61 -8.24 8.80 -6.94
N ASN A 62 -8.24 8.15 -8.11
CA ASN A 62 -8.21 6.69 -8.20
C ASN A 62 -6.91 6.14 -7.59
N TYR A 63 -5.76 6.78 -7.81
CA TYR A 63 -4.53 6.36 -7.15
C TYR A 63 -4.63 6.41 -5.62
N VAL A 64 -5.16 7.51 -5.08
CA VAL A 64 -5.32 7.68 -3.63
C VAL A 64 -6.35 6.70 -3.07
N GLN A 65 -7.44 6.45 -3.79
CA GLN A 65 -8.44 5.44 -3.43
C GLN A 65 -7.81 4.05 -3.38
N PHE A 66 -7.05 3.65 -4.40
CA PHE A 66 -6.38 2.36 -4.46
C PHE A 66 -5.45 2.13 -3.26
N LEU A 67 -4.64 3.14 -2.90
CA LEU A 67 -3.77 3.06 -1.73
C LEU A 67 -4.58 2.95 -0.43
N ASN A 68 -5.69 3.68 -0.31
CA ASN A 68 -6.54 3.62 0.88
C ASN A 68 -7.27 2.27 1.01
N GLU A 69 -7.71 1.67 -0.09
CA GLU A 69 -8.29 0.32 -0.10
C GLU A 69 -7.27 -0.71 0.43
N ILE A 70 -6.01 -0.64 -0.02
CA ILE A 70 -4.93 -1.49 0.51
C ILE A 70 -4.75 -1.29 2.01
N LEU A 71 -4.73 -0.04 2.49
CA LEU A 71 -4.58 0.25 3.91
C LEU A 71 -5.75 -0.31 4.73
N GLN A 72 -6.98 -0.13 4.26
CA GLN A 72 -8.19 -0.65 4.90
C GLN A 72 -8.20 -2.18 4.90
N LEU A 73 -7.81 -2.81 3.79
CA LEU A 73 -7.77 -4.26 3.61
C LEU A 73 -6.88 -4.94 4.67
N PHE A 74 -5.78 -4.31 5.07
CA PHE A 74 -4.88 -4.82 6.12
C PHE A 74 -5.10 -4.18 7.50
N GLY A 75 -6.11 -3.31 7.66
CA GLY A 75 -6.48 -2.71 8.94
C GLY A 75 -5.51 -1.64 9.44
N PHE A 76 -4.80 -0.95 8.54
CA PHE A 76 -3.92 0.14 8.93
C PHE A 76 -4.74 1.40 9.25
N CYS A 77 -4.52 2.00 10.43
CA CYS A 77 -5.21 3.23 10.87
C CYS A 77 -4.59 4.52 10.28
N VAL A 78 -4.14 4.46 9.03
CA VAL A 78 -3.52 5.58 8.31
C VAL A 78 -4.27 5.80 7.00
N LYS A 79 -4.20 7.02 6.47
CA LYS A 79 -4.83 7.37 5.17
C LYS A 79 -3.80 7.92 4.21
N ALA A 80 -3.75 7.36 3.02
CA ALA A 80 -2.97 7.90 1.91
C ALA A 80 -3.66 9.18 1.40
N ILE A 81 -2.85 10.19 1.09
CA ILE A 81 -3.26 11.44 0.43
C ILE A 81 -2.25 11.76 -0.67
N ALA A 82 -2.57 12.67 -1.59
CA ALA A 82 -1.67 13.01 -2.71
C ALA A 82 -0.23 13.38 -2.28
N ALA A 83 -0.07 13.99 -1.10
CA ALA A 83 1.23 14.34 -0.54
C ALA A 83 1.91 13.22 0.28
N LYS A 84 1.21 12.11 0.54
CA LYS A 84 1.66 11.00 1.40
C LYS A 84 1.25 9.68 0.79
N ILE A 85 2.08 9.22 -0.13
CA ILE A 85 1.99 7.92 -0.79
C ILE A 85 3.10 7.01 -0.27
N PHE A 86 2.89 5.70 -0.34
CA PHE A 86 3.91 4.70 -0.03
C PHE A 86 4.26 3.94 -1.29
N PRO A 87 5.54 3.53 -1.45
CA PRO A 87 5.95 2.74 -2.61
C PRO A 87 5.29 1.36 -2.57
N MET A 88 4.96 0.84 -3.75
CA MET A 88 4.47 -0.53 -3.91
C MET A 88 4.98 -1.11 -5.21
N THR A 89 5.03 -2.44 -5.29
CA THR A 89 5.43 -3.11 -6.52
C THR A 89 4.24 -3.81 -7.14
N VAL A 90 3.89 -3.47 -8.38
CA VAL A 90 2.74 -4.05 -9.09
C VAL A 90 3.22 -4.94 -10.23
N GLN A 91 2.69 -6.16 -10.28
CA GLN A 91 2.93 -7.12 -11.33
C GLN A 91 1.60 -7.40 -12.04
N VAL A 92 1.52 -6.97 -13.30
CA VAL A 92 0.37 -7.22 -14.17
C VAL A 92 0.64 -8.48 -14.97
N PRO A 93 -0.16 -9.55 -14.84
CA PRO A 93 0.06 -10.76 -15.61
C PRO A 93 -0.25 -10.54 -17.09
N PRO A 94 0.47 -11.22 -18.00
CA PRO A 94 0.21 -11.10 -19.43
C PRO A 94 -1.10 -11.80 -19.82
N THR A 95 -1.88 -11.16 -20.70
CA THR A 95 -3.16 -11.68 -21.20
C THR A 95 -2.98 -12.88 -22.14
N THR A 96 -1.90 -12.91 -22.94
CA THR A 96 -1.53 -14.05 -23.83
C THR A 96 -0.01 -14.23 -23.87
N LYS A 97 0.46 -15.44 -24.27
CA LYS A 97 1.91 -15.72 -24.43
C LYS A 97 2.60 -14.78 -25.43
N SER A 98 1.86 -14.25 -26.40
CA SER A 98 2.38 -13.34 -27.45
C SER A 98 2.46 -11.87 -27.04
N GLN A 99 1.74 -11.45 -25.99
CA GLN A 99 1.79 -10.08 -25.45
C GLN A 99 2.73 -9.95 -24.24
N ALA A 100 3.50 -10.99 -23.93
CA ALA A 100 4.57 -10.96 -22.93
C ALA A 100 5.64 -9.89 -23.23
N THR A 101 5.79 -9.51 -24.50
CA THR A 101 6.66 -8.44 -25.02
C THR A 101 6.24 -7.04 -24.58
N ASP A 102 4.94 -6.74 -24.53
CA ASP A 102 4.42 -5.36 -24.42
C ASP A 102 4.13 -4.93 -22.97
N ILE A 103 3.80 -5.89 -22.11
CA ILE A 103 3.44 -5.62 -20.71
C ILE A 103 4.52 -6.19 -19.79
N PHE A 104 5.73 -5.62 -19.75
CA PHE A 104 6.71 -5.86 -18.67
C PHE A 104 6.89 -7.35 -18.22
N CYS A 105 6.65 -8.33 -19.09
CA CYS A 105 6.42 -9.72 -18.70
C CYS A 105 7.17 -10.71 -19.59
N HIS A 106 8.38 -10.36 -20.03
CA HIS A 106 9.25 -11.35 -20.66
C HIS A 106 10.06 -12.20 -19.68
N SER A 107 9.99 -11.90 -18.39
CA SER A 107 10.70 -12.68 -17.39
C SER A 107 9.88 -12.70 -16.12
N LYS A 108 10.09 -13.72 -15.29
CA LYS A 108 9.51 -13.94 -13.97
C LYS A 108 9.78 -12.80 -12.96
N SER A 109 10.11 -11.57 -13.38
CA SER A 109 10.88 -10.60 -12.60
C SER A 109 10.73 -9.11 -12.97
N GLN A 110 9.68 -8.63 -13.64
CA GLN A 110 9.46 -7.17 -13.77
C GLN A 110 8.14 -6.75 -13.15
N ALA A 111 8.12 -6.78 -11.83
CA ALA A 111 7.17 -6.02 -11.06
C ALA A 111 7.57 -4.53 -11.16
N THR A 112 6.62 -3.66 -11.50
CA THR A 112 6.84 -2.22 -11.61
C THR A 112 6.79 -1.60 -10.22
N ASN A 113 7.86 -0.95 -9.79
CA ASN A 113 7.81 -0.12 -8.59
C ASN A 113 7.01 1.16 -8.92
N ILE A 114 6.00 1.44 -8.12
CA ILE A 114 5.15 2.62 -8.22
C ILE A 114 5.50 3.50 -7.03
N GLU A 115 6.30 4.52 -7.30
CA GLU A 115 6.73 5.53 -6.33
C GLU A 115 6.06 6.88 -6.60
N SER A 116 5.41 7.03 -7.77
CA SER A 116 4.80 8.28 -8.20
C SER A 116 3.44 8.11 -8.89
N LEU A 117 2.66 9.19 -8.90
CA LEU A 117 1.39 9.25 -9.62
C LEU A 117 1.58 9.04 -11.14
N ALA A 118 2.69 9.51 -11.72
CA ALA A 118 2.93 9.37 -13.15
C ALA A 118 3.09 7.90 -13.56
N GLU A 119 3.77 7.10 -12.73
CA GLU A 119 3.90 5.65 -12.93
C GLU A 119 2.56 4.95 -12.76
N TYR A 120 1.79 5.34 -11.74
CA TYR A 120 0.43 4.82 -11.56
C TYR A 120 -0.44 5.07 -12.78
N LYS A 121 -0.46 6.29 -13.31
CA LYS A 121 -1.28 6.62 -14.49
C LYS A 121 -0.88 5.79 -15.71
N LYS A 122 0.42 5.61 -15.95
CA LYS A 122 0.92 4.74 -17.03
C LYS A 122 0.49 3.29 -16.82
N LEU A 123 0.57 2.79 -15.60
CA LEU A 123 0.16 1.44 -15.24
C LEU A 123 -1.35 1.24 -15.41
N ALA A 124 -2.17 2.14 -14.86
CA ALA A 124 -3.63 2.07 -14.92
C ALA A 124 -4.12 2.10 -16.37
N SER A 125 -3.57 2.99 -17.21
CA SER A 125 -3.88 3.03 -18.65
C SER A 125 -3.59 1.68 -19.32
N LYS A 126 -2.44 1.07 -19.02
CA LYS A 126 -2.07 -0.24 -19.59
C LYS A 126 -2.97 -1.36 -19.10
N ILE A 127 -3.36 -1.37 -17.83
CA ILE A 127 -4.28 -2.39 -17.28
C ILE A 127 -5.63 -2.32 -18.00
N VAL A 128 -6.18 -1.11 -18.15
CA VAL A 128 -7.47 -0.90 -18.84
C VAL A 128 -7.37 -1.29 -20.32
N GLU A 129 -6.29 -0.91 -21.01
CA GLU A 129 -6.08 -1.24 -22.43
C GLU A 129 -5.93 -2.75 -22.66
N LYS A 130 -5.20 -3.44 -21.77
CA LYS A 130 -4.79 -4.83 -21.98
C LYS A 130 -5.73 -5.86 -21.35
N ALA A 131 -6.62 -5.40 -20.48
CA ALA A 131 -7.63 -6.17 -19.78
C ALA A 131 -7.11 -7.55 -19.30
N PRO A 132 -6.18 -7.58 -18.32
CA PRO A 132 -5.60 -8.84 -17.86
C PRO A 132 -6.68 -9.78 -17.31
N LEU A 133 -6.62 -11.06 -17.71
CA LEU A 133 -7.55 -12.11 -17.26
C LEU A 133 -7.16 -12.73 -15.92
N LYS A 134 -5.94 -12.46 -15.45
CA LYS A 134 -5.39 -13.03 -14.22
C LYS A 134 -5.25 -11.93 -13.16
N PRO A 135 -5.25 -12.30 -11.86
CA PRO A 135 -5.13 -11.33 -10.79
C PRO A 135 -3.84 -10.50 -10.89
N ILE A 136 -3.99 -9.19 -10.73
CA ILE A 136 -2.86 -8.26 -10.64
C ILE A 136 -2.24 -8.41 -9.25
N ILE A 137 -0.94 -8.67 -9.18
CA ILE A 137 -0.25 -8.90 -7.90
C ILE A 137 0.37 -7.58 -7.43
N VAL A 138 0.03 -7.15 -6.23
CA VAL A 138 0.57 -5.94 -5.60
C VAL A 138 1.36 -6.35 -4.36
N SER A 139 2.63 -5.98 -4.29
CA SER A 139 3.49 -6.25 -3.14
C SER A 139 3.74 -4.97 -2.36
N VAL A 140 3.50 -5.01 -1.06
CA VAL A 140 3.64 -3.86 -0.16
C VAL A 140 4.44 -4.25 1.07
N ASP A 141 5.29 -3.34 1.55
CA ASP A 141 6.10 -3.54 2.75
C ASP A 141 5.54 -2.72 3.92
N GLN A 142 5.29 -3.38 5.04
CA GLN A 142 4.76 -2.72 6.24
C GLN A 142 5.67 -1.62 6.77
N GLN A 143 7.00 -1.76 6.68
CA GLN A 143 7.92 -0.71 7.14
C GLN A 143 7.85 0.52 6.25
N GLU A 144 7.70 0.35 4.94
CA GLU A 144 7.53 1.48 4.02
C GLU A 144 6.25 2.27 4.35
N ILE A 145 5.14 1.58 4.61
CA ILE A 145 3.90 2.23 5.09
C ILE A 145 4.15 3.01 6.40
N GLN A 146 4.88 2.40 7.35
CA GLN A 146 5.17 3.03 8.66
C GLN A 146 6.17 4.20 8.58
N LYS A 147 7.06 4.22 7.58
CA LYS A 147 8.04 5.30 7.36
C LYS A 147 7.40 6.56 6.81
N VAL A 148 6.34 6.43 6.01
CA VAL A 148 5.56 7.59 5.61
C VAL A 148 5.01 8.20 6.90
N LYS A 149 5.35 9.47 7.19
CA LYS A 149 4.83 10.24 8.33
C LYS A 149 3.34 10.50 8.15
N LEU A 150 2.55 9.44 8.12
CA LEU A 150 1.11 9.44 8.04
C LEU A 150 0.61 9.93 9.40
N PRO A 151 -0.37 10.85 9.43
CA PRO A 151 -1.02 11.14 10.70
C PRO A 151 -1.60 9.82 11.21
N LYS A 152 -1.24 9.42 12.43
CA LYS A 152 -2.03 8.41 13.14
C LYS A 152 -3.46 8.92 13.14
N ALA A 153 -4.42 8.14 12.64
CA ALA A 153 -5.80 8.42 12.96
C ALA A 153 -5.89 8.44 14.49
N THR A 154 -6.28 9.59 15.05
CA THR A 154 -6.58 9.74 16.47
C THR A 154 -7.70 8.79 16.80
N ASN A 155 -7.37 7.60 17.29
CA ASN A 155 -8.31 6.79 18.04
C ASN A 155 -8.49 7.51 19.38
N ASN A 156 -9.54 8.33 19.45
CA ASN A 156 -10.08 8.78 20.72
C ASN A 156 -10.51 7.56 21.52
N GLY A 157 -9.96 7.40 22.72
CA GLY A 157 -10.50 6.49 23.73
C GLY A 157 -9.46 5.62 24.41
N HIS A 158 -8.72 6.18 25.35
CA HIS A 158 -8.89 5.92 26.79
C HIS A 158 -7.59 6.31 27.51
N ASP A 159 -7.65 7.45 28.18
CA ASP A 159 -6.73 7.82 29.25
C ASP A 159 -6.63 6.68 30.27
N THR A 160 -5.43 6.39 30.75
CA THR A 160 -5.10 6.66 32.15
C THR A 160 -3.67 6.24 32.47
N ASP A 161 -3.09 7.02 33.37
CA ASP A 161 -2.02 6.66 34.30
C ASP A 161 -0.60 6.73 33.70
N GLY A 162 0.24 7.71 34.05
CA GLY A 162 0.35 8.39 35.34
C GLY A 162 1.75 8.13 35.86
N SER A 163 2.68 9.04 35.57
CA SER A 163 3.93 9.24 36.35
C SER A 163 4.67 10.47 35.82
N GLN A 164 4.18 11.64 36.24
CA GLN A 164 5.05 12.79 36.44
C GLN A 164 5.85 12.54 37.72
N GLY A 165 7.16 12.73 37.66
CA GLY A 165 8.02 12.62 38.83
C GLY A 165 9.50 12.67 38.50
N ARG A 166 9.97 13.75 37.88
CA ARG A 166 11.39 14.14 37.94
C ARG A 166 11.48 15.59 38.38
N HIS A 167 11.96 15.80 39.60
CA HIS A 167 12.56 17.05 40.01
C HIS A 167 13.77 16.71 40.88
N ASP A 168 14.94 16.67 40.25
CA ASP A 168 16.24 16.68 40.91
C ASP A 168 16.55 18.13 41.33
N GLY A 169 17.15 18.31 42.51
CA GLY A 169 17.81 19.57 42.90
C GLY A 169 17.89 19.79 44.41
N PRO A 170 19.05 19.54 45.06
CA PRO A 170 19.27 19.84 46.47
C PRO A 170 19.67 21.32 46.64
N GLY A 171 18.84 22.10 47.32
CA GLY A 171 19.13 23.48 47.70
C GLY A 171 19.32 23.57 49.21
N ALA A 172 20.58 23.60 49.64
CA ALA A 172 20.96 23.91 51.01
C ALA A 172 20.63 25.37 51.32
N LEU A 173 19.92 25.61 52.42
CA LEU A 173 20.01 26.87 53.18
C LEU A 173 20.06 26.51 54.66
N ASP A 174 21.26 26.73 55.19
CA ASP A 174 21.67 26.77 56.59
C ASP A 174 21.13 28.08 57.19
N ASP A 175 20.40 27.99 58.30
CA ASP A 175 19.95 29.14 59.09
C ASP A 175 20.45 28.93 60.52
N SER A 176 21.38 29.79 60.94
CA SER A 176 21.84 30.02 62.31
C SER A 176 21.48 31.44 62.72
#